data_AF-A0AAD9IPQ7-F1
#
_entry.id   AF-A0AAD9IPQ7-F1
#
_cell.length_a   1.000
_cell.length_b   1.000
_cell.length_c   1.000
_cell.angle_alpha   90.00
_cell.angle_beta   90.00
_cell.angle_gamma   90.00
#
_symmetry.space_group_name_H-M   'P 1'
#
loop_
_entity.id
_entity.type
_entity.pdbx_description
1 polymer ?
#
loop_
_entity_poly.entity_id
_entity_poly.type
_entity_poly.pdbx_seq_one_letter_code
_entity_poly.pdbx_strand_id
1 'polypeptide(L)'
;MIMEQERKAAAEPQQLSSELASAPRSSLEELQEQWVLDREELRSLSIQYEQVECPELLHRVSLKMDEGRRQLARIVDQQPGCLAKILQVRQDPVHDPQGDNAFWLELLQKLRLTPAQQTALDRLQAAVVPQLQETYLKMHELTCKLEASLERECHLGCLGSRALFSERLSLAQRSRLVCYSSPGLPDILSSEEPVHGSEPATEQVVTPWDVSTDSDGKINYNKLVEQFGCQTIDQALIERMERVTGVRAHPDLELILDAFEKGEPFYLYTGRGPSSEALHLGHLVPFMFTKWLQDAFNAPLVIQLTDDEKFLWKGMPIEEARRLARENAKDIIACGFDVTKTFIFSDFDYVGGAFYRNIAQIQRCVTMNQVKGIFGLTTDDYIGKISFPAVQAAPAFPDSFPHMFGAHKDIRCLVPCAIDQDPYFRMTRDVAPRLGQHKTALIEARFFPALQGDTGKMSASETSSAIFVTDSPKEIDSKVKRYAFSGGRDTREEQEKYGANLEVDVSYQWLRFLLEDDAEIERIGSDYGAGRMLTGEIKAKLVAVLTELVGAHQRARSAVTDDVVDAFMSVRQMPSLFAGMEQRRAEAAAKRGA
;
A
#
# COMPACT_ATOMS: atom_id res chain seq x y z
N MET A 1 -19.26 -44.44 43.39
CA MET A 1 -20.20 -43.68 42.54
C MET A 1 -19.59 -43.15 41.23
N ILE A 2 -18.40 -43.58 40.82
CA ILE A 2 -17.80 -43.32 39.48
C ILE A 2 -17.47 -44.67 38.80
N MET A 3 -18.20 -45.75 39.11
CA MET A 3 -18.09 -47.05 38.43
C MET A 3 -19.45 -47.64 38.06
N GLU A 4 -20.48 -46.80 38.00
CA GLU A 4 -21.86 -47.22 37.67
C GLU A 4 -22.51 -46.35 36.58
N GLN A 5 -21.80 -45.35 36.06
CA GLN A 5 -22.19 -44.60 34.85
C GLN A 5 -21.51 -45.11 33.56
N GLU A 6 -20.45 -45.92 33.66
CA GLU A 6 -19.78 -46.49 32.47
C GLU A 6 -20.39 -47.80 31.97
N ARG A 7 -21.43 -48.33 32.64
CA ARG A 7 -22.12 -49.57 32.24
C ARG A 7 -23.45 -49.38 31.50
N LYS A 8 -23.88 -48.13 31.26
CA LYS A 8 -25.10 -47.81 30.50
C LYS A 8 -24.88 -47.30 29.07
N ALA A 9 -23.64 -47.19 28.59
CA ALA A 9 -23.31 -46.76 27.23
C ALA A 9 -22.83 -47.90 26.30
N ALA A 10 -23.04 -49.16 26.68
CA ALA A 10 -22.57 -50.34 25.92
C ALA A 10 -23.71 -51.16 25.28
N ALA A 11 -24.91 -50.60 25.10
CA ALA A 11 -26.08 -51.34 24.63
C ALA A 11 -26.90 -50.67 23.50
N GLU A 12 -26.31 -49.77 22.72
CA GLU A 12 -26.94 -49.23 21.49
C GLU A 12 -26.00 -49.26 20.26
N PRO A 13 -25.48 -50.43 19.86
CA PRO A 13 -25.17 -50.65 18.45
C PRO A 13 -25.70 -52.01 17.94
N GLN A 14 -26.97 -52.33 18.24
CA GLN A 14 -27.63 -53.53 17.68
C GLN A 14 -28.98 -53.27 16.99
N GLN A 15 -29.37 -52.00 16.76
CA GLN A 15 -30.62 -51.65 16.10
C GLN A 15 -30.49 -50.87 14.78
N LEU A 16 -29.27 -50.74 14.21
CA LEU A 16 -29.03 -50.10 12.92
C LEU A 16 -28.44 -51.05 11.85
N SER A 17 -28.44 -52.36 12.13
CA SER A 17 -27.92 -53.40 11.23
C SER A 17 -29.01 -54.07 10.36
N SER A 18 -30.29 -53.75 10.55
CA SER A 18 -31.39 -54.45 9.86
C SER A 18 -32.14 -53.63 8.80
N GLU A 19 -31.83 -52.34 8.60
CA GLU A 19 -32.49 -51.50 7.58
C GLU A 19 -31.67 -51.28 6.30
N LEU A 20 -30.36 -51.58 6.31
CA LEU A 20 -29.51 -51.49 5.11
C LEU A 20 -29.53 -52.74 4.22
N ALA A 21 -30.24 -53.80 4.63
CA ALA A 21 -30.29 -55.08 3.93
C ALA A 21 -31.51 -55.26 2.99
N SER A 22 -32.36 -54.24 2.79
CA SER A 22 -33.60 -54.36 2.00
C SER A 22 -33.74 -53.41 0.81
N ALA A 23 -32.67 -52.81 0.30
CA ALA A 23 -32.73 -52.07 -0.97
C ALA A 23 -32.71 -53.04 -2.17
N PRO A 24 -33.70 -53.00 -3.10
CA PRO A 24 -33.76 -53.92 -4.23
C PRO A 24 -32.59 -53.72 -5.20
N ARG A 25 -31.95 -54.83 -5.59
CA ARG A 25 -30.81 -54.91 -6.52
C ARG A 25 -31.10 -54.51 -7.98
N SER A 26 -32.31 -54.06 -8.30
CA SER A 26 -32.72 -53.68 -9.66
C SER A 26 -32.40 -52.22 -10.04
N SER A 27 -31.98 -51.37 -9.11
CA SER A 27 -31.73 -49.94 -9.38
C SER A 27 -30.36 -49.65 -10.00
N LEU A 28 -29.37 -50.54 -9.84
CA LEU A 28 -28.00 -50.31 -10.33
C LEU A 28 -27.83 -50.68 -11.81
N GLU A 29 -28.50 -51.72 -12.29
CA GLU A 29 -28.48 -52.10 -13.71
C GLU A 29 -29.33 -51.13 -14.56
N GLU A 30 -30.47 -50.64 -14.04
CA GLU A 30 -31.26 -49.56 -14.66
C GLU A 30 -30.47 -48.23 -14.75
N LEU A 31 -29.71 -47.88 -13.71
CA LEU A 31 -28.82 -46.72 -13.73
C LEU A 31 -27.66 -46.87 -14.73
N GLN A 32 -27.19 -48.10 -14.96
CA GLN A 32 -26.11 -48.38 -15.89
C GLN A 32 -26.57 -48.31 -17.36
N GLU A 33 -27.78 -48.80 -17.67
CA GLU A 33 -28.40 -48.63 -18.99
C GLU A 33 -28.79 -47.17 -19.28
N GLN A 34 -29.31 -46.43 -18.28
CA GLN A 34 -29.60 -45.00 -18.42
C GLN A 34 -28.33 -44.17 -18.71
N TRP A 35 -27.20 -44.48 -18.07
CA TRP A 35 -25.94 -43.76 -18.30
C TRP A 35 -25.31 -44.03 -19.67
N VAL A 36 -25.56 -45.20 -20.25
CA VAL A 36 -25.08 -45.56 -21.60
C VAL A 36 -25.92 -44.85 -22.67
N LEU A 37 -27.25 -44.81 -22.49
CA LEU A 37 -28.17 -44.04 -23.34
C LEU A 37 -27.88 -42.53 -23.29
N ASP A 38 -27.63 -41.96 -22.10
CA ASP A 38 -27.24 -40.55 -21.92
C ASP A 38 -25.93 -40.21 -22.66
N ARG A 39 -24.99 -41.16 -22.77
CA ARG A 39 -23.72 -40.93 -23.48
C ARG A 39 -23.86 -40.89 -25.00
N GLU A 40 -24.79 -41.66 -25.57
CA GLU A 40 -25.11 -41.60 -27.01
C GLU A 40 -25.95 -40.38 -27.36
N GLU A 41 -26.89 -39.97 -26.51
CA GLU A 41 -27.61 -38.70 -26.66
C GLU A 41 -26.70 -37.47 -26.47
N LEU A 42 -25.77 -37.50 -25.52
CA LEU A 42 -24.77 -36.43 -25.35
C LEU A 42 -23.83 -36.35 -26.56
N ARG A 43 -23.53 -37.48 -27.22
CA ARG A 43 -22.78 -37.50 -28.48
C ARG A 43 -23.59 -36.92 -29.65
N SER A 44 -24.88 -37.23 -29.76
CA SER A 44 -25.73 -36.66 -30.81
C SER A 44 -25.97 -35.15 -30.62
N LEU A 45 -26.08 -34.69 -29.37
CA LEU A 45 -26.19 -33.27 -28.99
C LEU A 45 -24.86 -32.52 -29.17
N SER A 46 -23.71 -33.17 -28.96
CA SER A 46 -22.39 -32.56 -29.19
C SER A 46 -22.11 -32.23 -30.67
N ILE A 47 -22.83 -32.87 -31.60
CA ILE A 47 -22.70 -32.65 -33.05
C ILE A 47 -23.54 -31.45 -33.53
N GLN A 48 -24.47 -30.93 -32.72
CA GLN A 48 -25.26 -29.73 -33.06
C GLN A 48 -24.81 -28.47 -32.30
N TYR A 49 -23.56 -28.43 -31.84
CA TYR A 49 -22.94 -27.26 -31.20
C TYR A 49 -22.59 -26.16 -32.21
N GLU A 50 -23.61 -25.57 -32.81
CA GLU A 50 -23.55 -24.16 -33.21
C GLU A 50 -24.77 -23.47 -32.59
N GLN A 51 -24.48 -22.58 -31.61
CA GLN A 51 -25.37 -21.55 -31.06
C GLN A 51 -26.43 -22.00 -30.02
N VAL A 52 -26.12 -21.98 -28.71
CA VAL A 52 -27.16 -21.74 -27.68
C VAL A 52 -26.62 -20.96 -26.48
N GLU A 53 -27.20 -19.77 -26.25
CA GLU A 53 -27.28 -19.07 -24.96
C GLU A 53 -28.42 -19.70 -24.12
N CYS A 54 -28.14 -20.45 -23.04
CA CYS A 54 -29.19 -21.06 -22.21
C CYS A 54 -29.05 -20.72 -20.71
N PRO A 55 -29.84 -19.76 -20.19
CA PRO A 55 -29.86 -19.36 -18.78
C PRO A 55 -30.15 -20.48 -17.78
N GLU A 56 -30.95 -21.49 -18.14
CA GLU A 56 -31.22 -22.67 -17.32
C GLU A 56 -29.94 -23.47 -17.01
N LEU A 57 -28.95 -23.48 -17.91
CA LEU A 57 -27.69 -24.18 -17.69
C LEU A 57 -26.80 -23.44 -16.68
N LEU A 58 -26.73 -22.11 -16.78
CA LEU A 58 -26.03 -21.25 -15.80
C LEU A 58 -26.68 -21.36 -14.41
N HIS A 59 -28.02 -21.46 -14.37
CA HIS A 59 -28.75 -21.66 -13.12
C HIS A 59 -28.44 -23.03 -12.48
N ARG A 60 -28.33 -24.09 -13.27
CA ARG A 60 -27.96 -25.43 -12.79
C ARG A 60 -26.52 -25.51 -12.28
N VAL A 61 -25.60 -24.77 -12.89
CA VAL A 61 -24.21 -24.64 -12.41
C VAL A 61 -24.17 -23.88 -11.08
N SER A 62 -24.91 -22.77 -10.96
CA SER A 62 -25.01 -22.01 -9.71
C SER A 62 -25.55 -22.87 -8.56
N LEU A 63 -26.58 -23.68 -8.82
CA LEU A 63 -27.14 -24.60 -7.83
C LEU A 63 -26.14 -25.65 -7.35
N LYS A 64 -25.32 -26.20 -8.26
CA LYS A 64 -24.23 -27.14 -7.95
C LYS A 64 -23.13 -26.50 -7.10
N MET A 65 -22.78 -25.24 -7.36
CA MET A 65 -21.77 -24.53 -6.58
C MET A 65 -22.27 -24.21 -5.16
N ASP A 66 -23.54 -23.85 -5.00
CA ASP A 66 -24.13 -23.58 -3.68
C ASP A 66 -24.39 -24.85 -2.87
N GLU A 67 -24.56 -25.99 -3.53
CA GLU A 67 -24.55 -27.30 -2.86
C GLU A 67 -23.15 -27.65 -2.33
N GLY A 68 -22.10 -27.39 -3.11
CA GLY A 68 -20.71 -27.54 -2.68
C GLY A 68 -20.35 -26.64 -1.49
N ARG A 69 -20.77 -25.37 -1.51
CA ARG A 69 -20.56 -24.43 -0.38
C ARG A 69 -21.24 -24.89 0.91
N ARG A 70 -22.48 -25.40 0.81
CA ARG A 70 -23.22 -25.92 1.97
C ARG A 70 -22.63 -27.21 2.53
N GLN A 71 -22.09 -28.08 1.68
CA GLN A 71 -21.34 -29.26 2.13
C GLN A 71 -20.06 -28.85 2.85
N LEU A 72 -19.33 -27.86 2.34
CA LEU A 72 -18.13 -27.33 3.00
C LEU A 72 -18.45 -26.74 4.38
N ALA A 73 -19.53 -25.95 4.49
CA ALA A 73 -19.97 -25.37 5.75
C ALA A 73 -20.34 -26.44 6.80
N ARG A 74 -21.01 -27.53 6.39
CA ARG A 74 -21.31 -28.66 7.29
C ARG A 74 -20.06 -29.39 7.77
N ILE A 75 -19.05 -29.53 6.91
CA ILE A 75 -17.77 -30.14 7.29
C ILE A 75 -17.03 -29.26 8.32
N VAL A 76 -17.08 -27.95 8.14
CA VAL A 76 -16.49 -26.97 9.08
C VAL A 76 -17.19 -26.98 10.44
N ASP A 77 -18.53 -27.06 10.46
CA ASP A 77 -19.31 -27.16 11.71
C ASP A 77 -19.06 -28.48 12.47
N GLN A 78 -18.87 -29.59 11.75
CA GLN A 78 -18.63 -30.90 12.36
C GLN A 78 -17.19 -31.09 12.85
N GLN A 79 -16.23 -30.35 12.29
CA GLN A 79 -14.81 -30.42 12.68
C GLN A 79 -14.15 -29.02 12.73
N PRO A 80 -14.41 -28.24 13.81
CA PRO A 80 -13.95 -26.85 13.90
C PRO A 80 -12.42 -26.68 13.90
N GLY A 81 -11.65 -27.73 14.17
CA GLY A 81 -10.18 -27.74 14.08
C GLY A 81 -9.60 -27.79 12.66
N CYS A 82 -10.40 -28.14 11.65
CA CYS A 82 -9.94 -28.19 10.26
C CYS A 82 -9.72 -26.80 9.67
N LEU A 83 -10.53 -25.82 10.08
CA LEU A 83 -10.44 -24.45 9.60
C LEU A 83 -9.15 -23.75 10.08
N ALA A 84 -8.70 -24.04 11.30
CA ALA A 84 -7.46 -23.47 11.85
C ALA A 84 -6.19 -23.95 11.11
N LYS A 85 -6.22 -25.14 10.51
CA LYS A 85 -5.12 -25.67 9.68
C LYS A 85 -5.16 -25.15 8.24
N ILE A 86 -6.36 -24.94 7.69
CA ILE A 86 -6.54 -24.38 6.34
C ILE A 86 -6.22 -22.87 6.35
N LEU A 87 -6.55 -22.14 7.43
CA LEU A 87 -6.32 -20.70 7.52
C LEU A 87 -4.92 -20.29 7.99
N GLN A 88 -4.09 -21.22 8.51
CA GLN A 88 -2.68 -20.92 8.83
C GLN A 88 -1.78 -20.81 7.60
N VAL A 89 -2.25 -21.20 6.42
CA VAL A 89 -1.54 -20.99 5.14
C VAL A 89 -2.27 -19.90 4.36
N ARG A 90 -2.10 -18.64 4.77
CA ARG A 90 -2.41 -17.48 3.92
C ARG A 90 -1.19 -17.12 3.09
N GLN A 91 -1.02 -17.81 1.97
CA GLN A 91 -0.43 -17.24 0.77
C GLN A 91 -1.41 -17.52 -0.38
N ASP A 92 -1.70 -16.49 -1.15
CA ASP A 92 -2.60 -16.49 -2.29
C ASP A 92 -2.15 -17.55 -3.33
N PRO A 93 -3.04 -18.41 -3.87
CA PRO A 93 -2.66 -19.42 -4.87
C PRO A 93 -2.41 -18.84 -6.28
N VAL A 94 -2.13 -17.54 -6.39
CA VAL A 94 -1.99 -16.85 -7.70
C VAL A 94 -0.54 -16.48 -8.02
N HIS A 95 0.41 -16.59 -7.08
CA HIS A 95 1.82 -16.33 -7.36
C HIS A 95 2.76 -17.35 -6.71
N ASP A 96 2.95 -18.47 -7.40
CA ASP A 96 4.19 -19.27 -7.31
C ASP A 96 4.95 -19.12 -8.65
N PRO A 97 5.97 -18.24 -8.73
CA PRO A 97 6.67 -17.96 -9.97
C PRO A 97 7.65 -19.07 -10.42
N GLN A 98 7.81 -20.15 -9.64
CA GLN A 98 8.78 -21.21 -9.96
C GLN A 98 8.16 -22.55 -10.36
N GLY A 99 6.84 -22.70 -10.36
CA GLY A 99 6.19 -23.88 -10.94
C GLY A 99 6.66 -25.21 -10.34
N ASP A 100 7.05 -25.22 -9.06
CA ASP A 100 7.51 -26.43 -8.41
C ASP A 100 6.36 -27.04 -7.61
N ASN A 101 5.55 -27.86 -8.30
CA ASN A 101 4.55 -28.73 -7.68
C ASN A 101 5.15 -29.63 -6.58
N ALA A 102 6.47 -29.69 -6.44
CA ALA A 102 7.19 -30.36 -5.37
C ALA A 102 6.81 -29.87 -3.96
N PHE A 103 6.55 -28.57 -3.74
CA PHE A 103 6.22 -28.08 -2.39
C PHE A 103 4.86 -28.61 -1.90
N TRP A 104 3.83 -28.56 -2.75
CA TRP A 104 2.51 -29.10 -2.45
C TRP A 104 2.50 -30.63 -2.36
N LEU A 105 3.29 -31.31 -3.20
CA LEU A 105 3.49 -32.76 -3.14
C LEU A 105 4.24 -33.20 -1.88
N GLU A 106 5.25 -32.46 -1.44
CA GLU A 106 6.00 -32.73 -0.21
C GLU A 106 5.14 -32.49 1.03
N LEU A 107 4.26 -31.47 1.00
CA LEU A 107 3.28 -31.20 2.05
C LEU A 107 2.20 -32.31 2.13
N LEU A 108 1.72 -32.80 0.98
CA LEU A 108 0.79 -33.92 0.89
C LEU A 108 1.45 -35.25 1.31
N GLN A 109 2.73 -35.47 1.02
CA GLN A 109 3.50 -36.64 1.49
C GLN A 109 3.79 -36.60 3.00
N LYS A 110 3.96 -35.41 3.58
CA LYS A 110 4.17 -35.23 5.03
C LYS A 110 2.87 -35.41 5.84
N LEU A 111 1.70 -35.30 5.21
CA LEU A 111 0.42 -35.64 5.79
C LEU A 111 0.23 -37.16 5.68
N ARG A 112 0.44 -37.91 6.77
CA ARG A 112 0.13 -39.35 6.82
C ARG A 112 -1.38 -39.56 6.62
N LEU A 113 -1.81 -39.67 5.37
CA LEU A 113 -3.15 -40.07 4.98
C LEU A 113 -3.38 -41.52 5.40
N THR A 114 -4.59 -41.83 5.85
CA THR A 114 -4.97 -43.23 6.01
C THR A 114 -4.96 -43.92 4.65
N PRO A 115 -4.73 -45.25 4.55
CA PRO A 115 -4.70 -45.96 3.27
C PRO A 115 -5.97 -45.73 2.41
N ALA A 116 -7.12 -45.53 3.05
CA ALA A 116 -8.37 -45.21 2.38
C ALA A 116 -8.39 -43.79 1.77
N GLN A 117 -7.78 -42.81 2.44
CA GLN A 117 -7.66 -41.44 1.95
C GLN A 117 -6.63 -41.33 0.82
N GLN A 118 -5.53 -42.08 0.90
CA GLN A 118 -4.55 -42.16 -0.19
C GLN A 118 -5.20 -42.76 -1.45
N THR A 119 -5.95 -43.85 -1.30
CA THR A 119 -6.66 -44.49 -2.42
C THR A 119 -7.71 -43.56 -3.05
N ALA A 120 -8.38 -42.72 -2.25
CA ALA A 120 -9.35 -41.75 -2.76
C ALA A 120 -8.66 -40.61 -3.53
N LEU A 121 -7.52 -40.13 -3.05
CA LEU A 121 -6.71 -39.11 -3.71
C LEU A 121 -6.15 -39.61 -5.04
N ASP A 122 -5.62 -40.83 -5.07
CA ASP A 122 -5.08 -41.45 -6.29
C ASP A 122 -6.17 -41.61 -7.36
N ARG A 123 -7.40 -41.95 -6.96
CA ARG A 123 -8.56 -42.03 -7.87
C ARG A 123 -8.98 -40.66 -8.41
N LEU A 124 -8.94 -39.63 -7.56
CA LEU A 124 -9.25 -38.25 -7.95
C LEU A 124 -8.19 -37.70 -8.91
N GLN A 125 -6.91 -37.94 -8.65
CA GLN A 125 -5.82 -37.55 -9.53
C GLN A 125 -5.91 -38.26 -10.89
N ALA A 126 -6.17 -39.56 -10.90
CA ALA A 126 -6.33 -40.33 -12.14
C ALA A 126 -7.54 -39.89 -12.99
N ALA A 127 -8.60 -39.38 -12.37
CA ALA A 127 -9.80 -38.93 -13.08
C ALA A 127 -9.71 -37.49 -13.57
N VAL A 128 -9.10 -36.59 -12.79
CA VAL A 128 -9.17 -35.14 -13.00
C VAL A 128 -7.97 -34.59 -13.77
N VAL A 129 -6.76 -35.12 -13.53
CA VAL A 129 -5.53 -34.59 -14.14
C VAL A 129 -5.50 -34.79 -15.66
N PRO A 130 -5.89 -35.95 -16.22
CA PRO A 130 -5.93 -36.13 -17.67
C PRO A 130 -6.98 -35.24 -18.35
N GLN A 131 -8.12 -34.99 -17.71
CA GLN A 131 -9.18 -34.13 -18.26
C GLN A 131 -8.77 -32.66 -18.28
N LEU A 132 -8.04 -32.20 -17.27
CA LEU A 132 -7.48 -30.84 -17.23
C LEU A 132 -6.39 -30.66 -18.29
N GLN A 133 -5.50 -31.65 -18.47
CA GLN A 133 -4.49 -31.62 -19.53
C GLN A 133 -5.11 -31.63 -20.93
N GLU A 134 -6.13 -32.46 -21.17
CA GLU A 134 -6.82 -32.51 -22.46
C GLU A 134 -7.57 -31.19 -22.75
N THR A 135 -8.20 -30.60 -21.72
CA THR A 135 -8.88 -29.30 -21.84
C THR A 135 -7.89 -28.18 -22.15
N TYR A 136 -6.73 -28.18 -21.49
CA TYR A 136 -5.65 -27.23 -21.74
C TYR A 136 -5.08 -27.35 -23.16
N LEU A 137 -4.80 -28.57 -23.63
CA LEU A 137 -4.32 -28.84 -24.99
C LEU A 137 -5.33 -28.40 -26.05
N LYS A 138 -6.63 -28.64 -25.82
CA LYS A 138 -7.72 -28.18 -26.71
C LYS A 138 -7.84 -26.65 -26.73
N MET A 139 -7.73 -25.99 -25.57
CA MET A 139 -7.70 -24.53 -25.49
C MET A 139 -6.51 -23.95 -26.27
N HIS A 140 -5.34 -24.57 -26.13
CA HIS A 140 -4.13 -24.14 -26.82
C HIS A 140 -4.26 -24.33 -28.35
N GLU A 141 -4.74 -25.48 -28.81
CA GLU A 141 -4.99 -25.74 -30.23
C GLU A 141 -6.02 -24.78 -30.83
N LEU A 142 -7.10 -24.48 -30.10
CA LEU A 142 -8.11 -23.50 -30.50
C LEU A 142 -7.53 -22.08 -30.59
N THR A 143 -6.66 -21.71 -29.66
CA THR A 143 -6.00 -20.40 -29.64
C THR A 143 -5.08 -20.25 -30.86
N CYS A 144 -4.26 -21.27 -31.16
CA CYS A 144 -3.39 -21.27 -32.33
C CYS A 144 -4.18 -21.24 -33.66
N LYS A 145 -5.32 -21.94 -33.74
CA LYS A 145 -6.22 -21.88 -34.91
C LYS A 145 -6.88 -20.52 -35.07
N LEU A 146 -7.27 -19.88 -33.96
CA LEU A 146 -7.85 -18.54 -33.95
C LEU A 146 -6.82 -17.50 -34.44
N GLU A 147 -5.58 -17.58 -33.97
CA GLU A 147 -4.47 -16.73 -34.42
C GLU A 147 -4.17 -16.93 -35.91
N ALA A 148 -4.09 -18.18 -36.38
CA ALA A 148 -3.87 -18.48 -37.80
C ALA A 148 -5.04 -18.07 -38.72
N SER A 149 -6.27 -17.93 -38.19
CA SER A 149 -7.41 -17.36 -38.92
C SER A 149 -7.37 -15.83 -38.94
N LEU A 150 -7.01 -15.20 -37.81
CA LEU A 150 -6.87 -13.75 -37.69
C LEU A 150 -5.74 -13.20 -38.58
N GLU A 151 -4.63 -13.93 -38.71
CA GLU A 151 -3.55 -13.59 -39.63
C GLU A 151 -3.98 -13.73 -41.10
N ARG A 152 -4.78 -14.75 -41.44
CA ARG A 152 -5.32 -14.94 -42.80
C ARG A 152 -6.33 -13.85 -43.18
N GLU A 153 -7.16 -13.40 -42.25
CA GLU A 153 -8.07 -12.26 -42.47
C GLU A 153 -7.33 -10.92 -42.62
N CYS A 154 -6.15 -10.76 -41.99
CA CYS A 154 -5.33 -9.55 -42.16
C CYS A 154 -4.69 -9.42 -43.56
N HIS A 155 -4.53 -10.51 -44.31
CA HIS A 155 -3.96 -10.49 -45.66
C HIS A 155 -4.98 -10.22 -46.79
N LEU A 156 -6.29 -10.30 -46.51
CA LEU A 156 -7.37 -9.98 -47.45
C LEU A 156 -7.91 -8.58 -47.13
N GLY A 157 -7.27 -7.55 -47.66
CA GLY A 157 -7.67 -6.17 -47.43
C GLY A 157 -9.09 -5.86 -47.90
N CYS A 158 -9.94 -5.31 -47.02
CA CYS A 158 -10.80 -4.14 -47.29
C CYS A 158 -11.68 -3.76 -46.08
N LEU A 159 -11.65 -2.45 -45.75
CA LEU A 159 -12.70 -1.60 -45.16
C LEU A 159 -13.09 -1.75 -43.66
N GLY A 160 -12.63 -0.78 -42.87
CA GLY A 160 -13.52 0.02 -42.02
C GLY A 160 -13.65 -0.33 -40.53
N SER A 161 -12.63 -0.05 -39.72
CA SER A 161 -12.72 0.71 -38.45
C SER A 161 -11.49 0.45 -37.55
N ARG A 162 -10.76 1.53 -37.20
CA ARG A 162 -9.62 1.49 -36.27
C ARG A 162 -10.01 1.15 -34.81
N ALA A 163 -11.31 1.17 -34.47
CA ALA A 163 -11.81 0.87 -33.13
C ALA A 163 -11.85 -0.63 -32.81
N LEU A 164 -12.23 -1.47 -33.79
CA LEU A 164 -12.25 -2.93 -33.61
C LEU A 164 -10.84 -3.55 -33.51
N PHE A 165 -9.82 -2.87 -34.03
CA PHE A 165 -8.43 -3.32 -34.00
C PHE A 165 -7.82 -3.22 -32.59
N SER A 166 -8.17 -2.18 -31.82
CA SER A 166 -7.68 -1.98 -30.45
C SER A 166 -8.31 -2.97 -29.46
N GLU A 167 -9.59 -3.30 -29.62
CA GLU A 167 -10.26 -4.27 -28.74
C GLU A 167 -9.82 -5.70 -29.02
N ARG A 168 -9.64 -6.08 -30.29
CA ARG A 168 -9.26 -7.45 -30.67
C ARG A 168 -7.79 -7.78 -30.36
N LEU A 169 -6.87 -6.82 -30.50
CA LEU A 169 -5.49 -7.00 -29.99
C LEU A 169 -5.47 -7.11 -28.46
N SER A 170 -6.34 -6.40 -27.74
CA SER A 170 -6.40 -6.48 -26.28
C SER A 170 -6.84 -7.86 -25.79
N LEU A 171 -7.68 -8.58 -26.53
CA LEU A 171 -8.08 -9.94 -26.17
C LEU A 171 -6.94 -10.94 -26.40
N ALA A 172 -6.23 -10.85 -27.53
CA ALA A 172 -5.07 -11.70 -27.83
C ALA A 172 -3.86 -11.41 -26.91
N GLN A 173 -3.68 -10.15 -26.51
CA GLN A 173 -2.66 -9.73 -25.54
C GLN A 173 -3.01 -10.13 -24.11
N ARG A 174 -4.31 -10.18 -23.73
CA ARG A 174 -4.75 -10.70 -22.43
C ARG A 174 -4.53 -12.21 -22.30
N SER A 175 -4.58 -12.97 -23.39
CA SER A 175 -4.16 -14.38 -23.40
C SER A 175 -2.63 -14.58 -23.37
N ARG A 176 -1.82 -13.54 -23.68
CA ARG A 176 -0.35 -13.59 -23.57
C ARG A 176 0.20 -13.28 -22.17
N LEU A 177 -0.60 -12.78 -21.24
CA LEU A 177 -0.15 -12.45 -19.88
C LEU A 177 -0.02 -13.66 -18.93
N VAL A 178 -0.20 -14.88 -19.44
CA VAL A 178 0.07 -16.13 -18.70
C VAL A 178 0.85 -17.08 -19.61
N CYS A 179 2.01 -16.69 -20.11
CA CYS A 179 3.01 -17.60 -20.68
C CYS A 179 4.32 -16.85 -20.96
N TYR A 180 5.34 -17.04 -20.11
CA TYR A 180 6.80 -17.03 -20.34
C TYR A 180 7.41 -17.03 -18.92
N SER A 181 8.30 -17.92 -18.49
CA SER A 181 9.41 -18.60 -19.18
C SER A 181 9.81 -19.84 -18.37
N SER A 182 10.24 -20.93 -19.01
CA SER A 182 11.10 -21.92 -18.34
C SER A 182 12.14 -22.48 -19.32
N PRO A 183 13.40 -22.74 -18.89
CA PRO A 183 14.54 -22.96 -19.79
C PRO A 183 14.90 -24.44 -19.99
N GLY A 184 15.35 -24.80 -21.20
CA GLY A 184 16.33 -25.88 -21.39
C GLY A 184 16.10 -26.85 -22.57
N LEU A 185 17.16 -26.97 -23.40
CA LEU A 185 17.57 -28.05 -24.36
C LEU A 185 17.09 -27.97 -25.83
N PRO A 186 17.88 -28.48 -26.82
CA PRO A 186 19.14 -27.92 -27.36
C PRO A 186 19.10 -27.70 -28.91
N ASP A 187 20.14 -27.02 -29.42
CA ASP A 187 20.46 -26.70 -30.83
C ASP A 187 20.04 -27.72 -31.91
N ILE A 188 19.34 -27.27 -32.96
CA ILE A 188 19.57 -27.64 -34.37
C ILE A 188 19.15 -26.48 -35.33
N LEU A 189 20.16 -25.79 -35.88
CA LEU A 189 20.29 -25.20 -37.23
C LEU A 189 19.04 -24.57 -37.93
N SER A 190 19.02 -23.24 -38.08
CA SER A 190 19.32 -22.57 -39.36
C SER A 190 19.30 -21.04 -39.22
N SER A 191 20.14 -20.40 -40.04
CA SER A 191 20.57 -19.01 -40.05
C SER A 191 19.50 -17.98 -40.38
N GLU A 192 19.39 -16.91 -39.58
CA GLU A 192 19.17 -15.52 -40.00
C GLU A 192 19.26 -14.57 -38.78
N GLU A 193 20.14 -13.57 -38.83
CA GLU A 193 20.39 -12.61 -37.73
C GLU A 193 19.20 -11.66 -37.50
N PRO A 194 18.76 -11.41 -36.25
CA PRO A 194 17.92 -10.26 -35.95
C PRO A 194 18.67 -9.16 -35.18
N VAL A 195 18.49 -7.96 -35.70
CA VAL A 195 18.95 -6.65 -35.23
C VAL A 195 18.56 -6.39 -33.77
N HIS A 196 19.52 -5.92 -32.95
CA HIS A 196 19.32 -5.44 -31.59
C HIS A 196 18.25 -4.32 -31.51
N GLY A 197 17.06 -4.65 -31.03
CA GLY A 197 16.12 -3.69 -30.44
C GLY A 197 16.20 -3.77 -28.92
N SER A 198 16.62 -2.70 -28.26
CA SER A 198 16.56 -2.56 -26.81
C SER A 198 15.13 -2.75 -26.30
N GLU A 199 14.93 -3.59 -25.29
CA GLU A 199 13.66 -3.65 -24.55
C GLU A 199 13.30 -2.25 -23.99
N PRO A 200 12.01 -1.85 -24.00
CA PRO A 200 11.61 -0.57 -23.44
C PRO A 200 11.87 -0.54 -21.93
N ALA A 201 12.66 0.43 -21.48
CA ALA A 201 12.93 0.66 -20.06
C ALA A 201 11.60 0.88 -19.30
N THR A 202 11.40 0.13 -18.21
CA THR A 202 10.30 0.36 -17.27
C THR A 202 10.49 1.72 -16.59
N GLU A 203 9.56 2.66 -16.79
CA GLU A 203 9.58 3.97 -16.12
C GLU A 203 9.21 3.85 -14.64
N GLN A 204 9.80 4.70 -13.77
CA GLN A 204 9.47 4.77 -12.34
C GLN A 204 8.00 5.17 -12.13
N VAL A 205 7.32 4.58 -11.15
CA VAL A 205 5.94 4.92 -10.76
C VAL A 205 5.97 5.50 -9.35
N VAL A 206 5.54 6.76 -9.19
CA VAL A 206 5.40 7.40 -7.88
C VAL A 206 3.99 7.96 -7.76
N THR A 207 3.18 7.30 -6.94
CA THR A 207 1.80 7.68 -6.62
C THR A 207 1.61 7.67 -5.10
N PRO A 208 0.50 8.21 -4.56
CA PRO A 208 0.22 8.13 -3.12
C PRO A 208 0.13 6.71 -2.54
N TRP A 209 -0.06 5.70 -3.40
CA TRP A 209 -0.25 4.31 -3.00
C TRP A 209 0.93 3.41 -3.37
N ASP A 210 1.50 3.60 -4.56
CA ASP A 210 2.55 2.76 -5.12
C ASP A 210 3.79 3.59 -5.45
N VAL A 211 4.95 3.06 -5.05
CA VAL A 211 6.27 3.58 -5.39
C VAL A 211 7.09 2.43 -5.96
N SER A 212 7.43 2.48 -7.25
CA SER A 212 8.34 1.54 -7.91
C SER A 212 9.42 2.28 -8.69
N THR A 213 10.62 1.70 -8.71
CA THR A 213 11.78 2.28 -9.38
C THR A 213 11.83 1.88 -10.86
N ASP A 214 12.62 2.61 -11.65
CA ASP A 214 12.98 2.18 -12.99
C ASP A 214 13.99 1.01 -12.95
N SER A 215 14.48 0.58 -14.12
CA SER A 215 15.45 -0.52 -14.26
C SER A 215 16.78 -0.31 -13.52
N ASP A 216 17.07 0.91 -13.05
CA ASP A 216 18.28 1.23 -12.26
C ASP A 216 18.08 1.00 -10.75
N GLY A 217 16.87 0.60 -10.31
CA GLY A 217 16.61 0.19 -8.93
C GLY A 217 16.61 1.33 -7.90
N LYS A 218 16.59 2.60 -8.35
CA LYS A 218 16.55 3.79 -7.49
C LYS A 218 15.52 4.82 -7.98
N ILE A 219 14.94 5.57 -7.06
CA ILE A 219 14.05 6.69 -7.40
C ILE A 219 14.88 7.87 -7.88
N ASN A 220 14.63 8.32 -9.10
CA ASN A 220 15.29 9.50 -9.63
C ASN A 220 14.52 10.77 -9.23
N TYR A 221 14.92 11.36 -8.11
CA TYR A 221 14.29 12.58 -7.59
C TYR A 221 14.45 13.79 -8.52
N ASN A 222 15.50 13.88 -9.34
CA ASN A 222 15.63 14.98 -10.31
C ASN A 222 14.56 14.88 -11.40
N LYS A 223 14.32 13.66 -11.92
CA LYS A 223 13.20 13.40 -12.83
C LYS A 223 11.85 13.71 -12.16
N LEU A 224 11.66 13.37 -10.88
CA LEU A 224 10.42 13.70 -10.15
C LEU A 224 10.23 15.22 -10.01
N VAL A 225 11.29 15.95 -9.66
CA VAL A 225 11.25 17.42 -9.58
C VAL A 225 10.84 18.02 -10.93
N GLU A 226 11.38 17.54 -12.04
CA GLU A 226 10.99 17.98 -13.38
C GLU A 226 9.56 17.58 -13.76
N GLN A 227 9.15 16.33 -13.50
CA GLN A 227 7.82 15.80 -13.82
C GLN A 227 6.71 16.50 -13.01
N PHE A 228 6.98 16.74 -11.73
CA PHE A 228 6.04 17.37 -10.81
C PHE A 228 6.10 18.90 -10.90
N GLY A 229 7.19 19.45 -11.46
CA GLY A 229 7.40 20.89 -11.61
C GLY A 229 7.76 21.56 -10.29
N CYS A 230 8.43 20.82 -9.39
CA CYS A 230 8.89 21.30 -8.11
C CYS A 230 10.15 22.17 -8.28
N GLN A 231 10.49 22.93 -7.25
CA GLN A 231 11.74 23.69 -7.18
C GLN A 231 12.68 23.01 -6.19
N THR A 232 13.97 22.97 -6.52
CA THR A 232 14.97 22.47 -5.58
C THR A 232 15.27 23.52 -4.55
N ILE A 233 15.48 23.10 -3.32
CA ILE A 233 16.00 23.96 -2.28
C ILE A 233 17.46 24.26 -2.53
N ASP A 234 17.83 25.54 -2.48
CA ASP A 234 19.21 25.98 -2.40
C ASP A 234 19.63 26.47 -1.01
N GLN A 235 20.93 26.72 -0.86
CA GLN A 235 21.52 27.20 0.39
C GLN A 235 21.02 28.60 0.77
N ALA A 236 20.73 29.45 -0.21
CA ALA A 236 20.25 30.81 0.05
C ALA A 236 18.88 30.80 0.73
N LEU A 237 18.01 29.86 0.38
CA LEU A 237 16.71 29.68 0.99
C LEU A 237 16.80 29.13 2.42
N ILE A 238 17.72 28.20 2.67
CA ILE A 238 18.05 27.71 4.03
C ILE A 238 18.50 28.89 4.90
N GLU A 239 19.48 29.67 4.45
CA GLU A 239 19.99 30.84 5.16
C GLU A 239 18.91 31.91 5.40
N ARG A 240 18.00 32.10 4.46
CA ARG A 240 16.85 33.00 4.64
C ARG A 240 15.94 32.49 5.75
N MET A 241 15.61 31.21 5.74
CA MET A 241 14.75 30.60 6.74
C MET A 241 15.35 30.70 8.14
N GLU A 242 16.64 30.42 8.30
CA GLU A 242 17.37 30.59 9.58
C GLU A 242 17.30 32.01 10.10
N ARG A 243 17.48 32.98 9.22
CA ARG A 243 17.43 34.42 9.56
C ARG A 243 16.04 34.85 10.03
N VAL A 244 15.00 34.29 9.41
CA VAL A 244 13.61 34.67 9.64
C VAL A 244 13.03 34.00 10.88
N THR A 245 13.34 32.72 11.12
CA THR A 245 12.85 31.97 12.27
C THR A 245 13.75 32.08 13.49
N GLY A 246 15.05 32.37 13.30
CA GLY A 246 16.06 32.25 14.35
C GLY A 246 16.41 30.79 14.69
N VAL A 247 15.93 29.82 13.90
CA VAL A 247 16.12 28.39 14.10
C VAL A 247 16.82 27.80 12.87
N ARG A 248 17.83 26.96 13.10
CA ARG A 248 18.58 26.25 12.05
C ARG A 248 17.62 25.49 11.12
N ALA A 249 17.68 25.75 9.81
CA ALA A 249 16.56 25.48 8.91
C ALA A 249 16.73 24.25 8.00
N HIS A 250 15.58 23.68 7.63
CA HIS A 250 15.37 22.68 6.57
C HIS A 250 14.08 23.06 5.79
N PRO A 251 13.96 22.81 4.47
CA PRO A 251 13.77 23.94 3.54
C PRO A 251 12.62 23.92 2.49
N ASP A 252 12.35 25.07 1.85
CA ASP A 252 11.40 25.52 0.77
C ASP A 252 10.14 26.28 1.20
N LEU A 253 10.18 27.62 1.18
CA LEU A 253 9.12 28.46 1.77
C LEU A 253 8.96 29.89 1.21
N GLU A 254 9.46 30.29 0.04
CA GLU A 254 9.55 31.74 -0.32
C GLU A 254 8.26 32.57 -0.07
N LEU A 255 7.09 32.09 -0.50
CA LEU A 255 5.81 32.77 -0.28
C LEU A 255 5.36 32.78 1.19
N ILE A 256 5.73 31.75 1.95
CA ILE A 256 5.46 31.64 3.40
C ILE A 256 6.44 32.51 4.18
N LEU A 257 7.71 32.56 3.79
CA LEU A 257 8.72 33.45 4.38
C LEU A 257 8.36 34.91 4.12
N ASP A 258 7.93 35.26 2.90
CA ASP A 258 7.41 36.58 2.56
C ASP A 258 6.23 36.97 3.46
N ALA A 259 5.26 36.06 3.62
CA ALA A 259 4.08 36.29 4.45
C ALA A 259 4.49 36.47 5.91
N PHE A 260 5.35 35.59 6.42
CA PHE A 260 5.83 35.64 7.79
C PHE A 260 6.65 36.91 8.10
N GLU A 261 7.54 37.32 7.21
CA GLU A 261 8.30 38.58 7.29
C GLU A 261 7.38 39.81 7.27
N LYS A 262 6.23 39.72 6.60
CA LYS A 262 5.17 40.75 6.58
C LYS A 262 4.25 40.71 7.81
N GLY A 263 4.37 39.69 8.66
CA GLY A 263 3.42 39.42 9.74
C GLY A 263 2.03 38.99 9.24
N GLU A 264 1.94 38.47 8.01
CA GLU A 264 0.73 37.87 7.45
C GLU A 264 0.55 36.45 7.99
N PRO A 265 -0.71 36.04 8.26
CA PRO A 265 -0.96 34.74 8.83
C PRO A 265 -0.87 33.58 7.85
N PHE A 266 -0.35 32.47 8.35
CA PHE A 266 -0.42 31.17 7.70
C PHE A 266 -0.62 30.06 8.73
N TYR A 267 -0.99 28.86 8.28
CA TYR A 267 -1.08 27.65 9.10
C TYR A 267 -0.43 26.46 8.40
N LEU A 268 -0.11 25.45 9.20
CA LEU A 268 0.43 24.17 8.76
C LEU A 268 -0.70 23.16 8.56
N TYR A 269 -0.58 22.32 7.54
CA TYR A 269 -1.45 21.16 7.33
C TYR A 269 -0.61 19.94 6.97
N THR A 270 -0.79 18.83 7.69
CA THR A 270 -0.28 17.51 7.27
C THR A 270 -1.32 16.43 7.57
N GLY A 271 -1.05 15.19 7.21
CA GLY A 271 -2.03 14.12 7.39
C GLY A 271 -1.43 12.73 7.53
N ARG A 272 -2.27 11.79 7.99
CA ARG A 272 -1.95 10.38 8.14
C ARG A 272 -3.16 9.53 7.81
N GLY A 273 -2.98 8.58 6.91
CA GLY A 273 -3.92 7.49 6.72
C GLY A 273 -3.70 6.35 7.72
N PRO A 274 -4.60 6.15 8.71
CA PRO A 274 -4.39 5.22 9.82
C PRO A 274 -4.60 3.77 9.39
N SER A 275 -3.52 3.08 9.02
CA SER A 275 -3.59 1.72 8.44
C SER A 275 -3.00 0.61 9.31
N SER A 276 -2.43 0.95 10.47
CA SER A 276 -1.76 0.03 11.39
C SER A 276 -1.83 0.59 12.82
N GLU A 277 -1.68 -0.26 13.83
CA GLU A 277 -1.75 0.17 15.24
C GLU A 277 -0.62 1.12 15.63
N ALA A 278 0.58 0.88 15.11
CA ALA A 278 1.76 1.67 15.40
C ALA A 278 2.31 2.36 14.14
N LEU A 279 2.88 3.54 14.35
CA LEU A 279 3.73 4.20 13.37
C LEU A 279 5.12 3.52 13.26
N HIS A 280 5.76 3.72 12.12
CA HIS A 280 7.19 3.43 11.94
C HIS A 280 7.93 4.74 11.66
N LEU A 281 9.27 4.72 11.72
CA LEU A 281 10.07 5.94 11.62
C LEU A 281 9.81 6.76 10.34
N GLY A 282 9.51 6.10 9.22
CA GLY A 282 9.15 6.80 7.98
C GLY A 282 7.85 7.61 8.09
N HIS A 283 6.92 7.23 8.96
CA HIS A 283 5.75 8.06 9.28
C HIS A 283 6.11 9.17 10.26
N LEU A 284 7.06 8.93 11.16
CA LEU A 284 7.44 9.86 12.22
C LEU A 284 8.21 11.08 11.68
N VAL A 285 9.05 10.89 10.67
CA VAL A 285 9.90 11.96 10.09
C VAL A 285 9.10 13.20 9.64
N PRO A 286 8.03 13.07 8.82
CA PRO A 286 7.19 14.21 8.47
C PRO A 286 6.59 14.93 9.70
N PHE A 287 6.19 14.20 10.74
CA PHE A 287 5.65 14.79 11.96
C PHE A 287 6.72 15.50 12.79
N MET A 288 7.92 14.93 12.92
CA MET A 288 9.04 15.59 13.60
C MET A 288 9.40 16.90 12.92
N PHE A 289 9.44 16.91 11.59
CA PHE A 289 9.69 18.12 10.81
C PHE A 289 8.53 19.13 10.94
N THR A 290 7.28 18.68 10.91
CA THR A 290 6.10 19.54 11.11
C THR A 290 6.09 20.15 12.51
N LYS A 291 6.50 19.39 13.54
CA LYS A 291 6.64 19.92 14.90
C LYS A 291 7.69 21.01 14.93
N TRP A 292 8.84 20.78 14.32
CA TRP A 292 9.90 21.79 14.22
C TRP A 292 9.39 23.06 13.50
N LEU A 293 8.62 22.93 12.42
CA LEU A 293 7.98 24.06 11.74
C LEU A 293 7.00 24.80 12.66
N GLN A 294 6.19 24.05 13.42
CA GLN A 294 5.24 24.64 14.37
C GLN A 294 5.97 25.49 15.41
N ASP A 295 7.07 24.98 15.97
CA ASP A 295 7.86 25.71 16.97
C ASP A 295 8.56 26.92 16.36
N ALA A 296 9.23 26.75 15.21
CA ALA A 296 10.02 27.79 14.55
C ALA A 296 9.16 28.97 14.09
N PHE A 297 7.96 28.71 13.58
CA PHE A 297 7.05 29.75 13.10
C PHE A 297 6.01 30.18 14.13
N ASN A 298 5.84 29.41 15.21
CA ASN A 298 4.75 29.56 16.17
C ASN A 298 3.38 29.56 15.46
N ALA A 299 3.16 28.58 14.57
CA ALA A 299 2.04 28.54 13.64
C ALA A 299 0.92 27.56 14.09
N PRO A 300 -0.36 27.84 13.77
CA PRO A 300 -1.43 26.85 13.88
C PRO A 300 -1.14 25.62 13.03
N LEU A 301 -1.61 24.45 13.47
CA LEU A 301 -1.48 23.19 12.76
C LEU A 301 -2.82 22.45 12.74
N VAL A 302 -3.18 21.93 11.57
CA VAL A 302 -4.23 20.93 11.41
C VAL A 302 -3.64 19.60 10.94
N ILE A 303 -4.07 18.48 11.53
CA ILE A 303 -3.64 17.14 11.15
C ILE A 303 -4.86 16.30 10.78
N GLN A 304 -4.94 15.90 9.52
CA GLN A 304 -6.01 15.04 9.02
C GLN A 304 -5.70 13.56 9.25
N LEU A 305 -6.66 12.82 9.79
CA LEU A 305 -6.63 11.37 9.89
C LEU A 305 -7.64 10.79 8.90
N THR A 306 -7.15 10.27 7.77
CA THR A 306 -7.96 9.81 6.64
C THR A 306 -8.47 8.37 6.86
N ASP A 307 -9.25 8.19 7.92
CA ASP A 307 -9.86 6.90 8.26
C ASP A 307 -10.92 6.45 7.25
N ASP A 308 -11.61 7.40 6.61
CA ASP A 308 -12.49 7.16 5.47
C ASP A 308 -11.73 6.64 4.22
N GLU A 309 -10.54 7.16 3.93
CA GLU A 309 -9.65 6.64 2.90
C GLU A 309 -9.31 5.18 3.17
N LYS A 310 -8.93 4.83 4.41
CA LYS A 310 -8.57 3.44 4.73
C LYS A 310 -9.76 2.50 4.68
N PHE A 311 -10.96 2.97 5.03
CA PHE A 311 -12.19 2.26 4.72
C PHE A 311 -12.35 2.03 3.21
N LEU A 312 -12.22 3.07 2.38
CA LEU A 312 -12.43 3.01 0.93
C LEU A 312 -11.40 2.17 0.16
N TRP A 313 -10.13 2.20 0.58
CA TRP A 313 -9.04 1.47 -0.10
C TRP A 313 -8.83 0.06 0.44
N LYS A 314 -8.97 -0.16 1.74
CA LYS A 314 -8.66 -1.45 2.37
C LYS A 314 -9.88 -2.27 2.77
N GLY A 315 -11.10 -1.74 2.64
CA GLY A 315 -12.32 -2.41 3.08
C GLY A 315 -12.37 -2.67 4.58
N MET A 316 -11.62 -1.88 5.37
CA MET A 316 -11.57 -1.98 6.83
C MET A 316 -12.92 -1.56 7.44
N PRO A 317 -13.44 -2.21 8.48
CA PRO A 317 -14.66 -1.75 9.16
C PRO A 317 -14.51 -0.30 9.68
N ILE A 318 -15.57 0.51 9.58
CA ILE A 318 -15.56 1.93 9.98
C ILE A 318 -15.08 2.10 11.44
N GLU A 319 -15.62 1.30 12.36
CA GLU A 319 -15.24 1.38 13.78
C GLU A 319 -13.77 1.04 14.01
N GLU A 320 -13.20 0.13 13.20
CA GLU A 320 -11.78 -0.18 13.26
C GLU A 320 -10.93 0.97 12.69
N ALA A 321 -11.35 1.58 11.58
CA ALA A 321 -10.66 2.73 11.01
C ALA A 321 -10.65 3.92 11.99
N ARG A 322 -11.78 4.19 12.66
CA ARG A 322 -11.91 5.22 13.70
C ARG A 322 -11.06 4.90 14.94
N ARG A 323 -11.00 3.63 15.36
CA ARG A 323 -10.12 3.18 16.45
C ARG A 323 -8.65 3.42 16.09
N LEU A 324 -8.23 3.04 14.88
CA LEU A 324 -6.86 3.25 14.41
C LEU A 324 -6.52 4.73 14.26
N ALA A 325 -7.47 5.58 13.85
CA ALA A 325 -7.28 7.03 13.85
C ALA A 325 -6.92 7.53 15.25
N ARG A 326 -7.70 7.14 16.28
CA ARG A 326 -7.41 7.49 17.69
C ARG A 326 -6.07 6.95 18.18
N GLU A 327 -5.71 5.71 17.84
CA GLU A 327 -4.40 5.15 18.24
C GLU A 327 -3.22 5.83 17.53
N ASN A 328 -3.36 6.17 16.25
CA ASN A 328 -2.33 6.91 15.50
C ASN A 328 -2.24 8.36 16.01
N ALA A 329 -3.34 8.97 16.48
CA ALA A 329 -3.32 10.28 17.13
C ALA A 329 -2.41 10.27 18.37
N LYS A 330 -2.35 9.17 19.15
CA LYS A 330 -1.44 9.05 20.30
C LYS A 330 0.03 9.12 19.90
N ASP A 331 0.42 8.41 18.84
CA ASP A 331 1.78 8.48 18.28
C ASP A 331 2.10 9.90 17.76
N ILE A 332 1.15 10.55 17.09
CA ILE A 332 1.33 11.91 16.58
C ILE A 332 1.51 12.90 17.75
N ILE A 333 0.66 12.83 18.77
CA ILE A 333 0.75 13.68 19.97
C ILE A 333 2.09 13.47 20.69
N ALA A 334 2.60 12.24 20.72
CA ALA A 334 3.90 11.90 21.32
C ALA A 334 5.11 12.55 20.62
N CYS A 335 4.94 13.14 19.43
CA CYS A 335 5.95 14.01 18.81
C CYS A 335 6.10 15.36 19.55
N GLY A 336 5.18 15.68 20.46
CA GLY A 336 5.22 16.87 21.30
C GLY A 336 4.72 18.13 20.61
N PHE A 337 3.60 18.02 19.88
CA PHE A 337 2.88 19.18 19.34
C PHE A 337 2.20 19.99 20.45
N ASP A 338 2.04 21.29 20.23
CA ASP A 338 1.35 22.19 21.17
C ASP A 338 -0.17 22.04 21.02
N VAL A 339 -0.83 21.52 22.07
CA VAL A 339 -2.30 21.35 22.10
C VAL A 339 -3.04 22.67 21.93
N THR A 340 -2.45 23.81 22.28
CA THR A 340 -3.09 25.12 22.13
C THR A 340 -3.09 25.64 20.69
N LYS A 341 -2.35 24.99 19.80
CA LYS A 341 -2.18 25.38 18.38
C LYS A 341 -2.46 24.26 17.40
N THR A 342 -2.71 23.04 17.88
CA THR A 342 -2.85 21.84 17.04
C THR A 342 -4.25 21.27 17.11
N PHE A 343 -4.88 21.08 15.96
CA PHE A 343 -6.16 20.39 15.82
C PHE A 343 -5.96 19.11 15.01
N ILE A 344 -6.24 17.96 15.60
CA ILE A 344 -6.18 16.66 14.93
C ILE A 344 -7.62 16.21 14.66
N PHE A 345 -7.94 15.72 13.48
CA PHE A 345 -9.33 15.29 13.21
C PHE A 345 -9.40 14.01 12.39
N SER A 346 -10.38 13.18 12.72
CA SER A 346 -10.83 12.05 11.89
C SER A 346 -11.77 12.60 10.81
N ASP A 347 -11.63 12.10 9.58
CA ASP A 347 -12.53 12.48 8.50
C ASP A 347 -13.95 12.00 8.78
N PHE A 348 -14.13 10.77 9.28
CA PHE A 348 -15.46 10.28 9.68
C PHE A 348 -16.13 11.14 10.77
N ASP A 349 -15.36 11.72 11.69
CA ASP A 349 -15.91 12.48 12.82
C ASP A 349 -16.07 13.99 12.53
N TYR A 350 -15.25 14.58 11.64
CA TYR A 350 -15.22 16.04 11.41
C TYR A 350 -15.87 16.48 10.09
N VAL A 351 -15.92 15.62 9.06
CA VAL A 351 -16.45 15.99 7.75
C VAL A 351 -17.94 16.35 7.85
N GLY A 352 -18.21 17.65 7.68
CA GLY A 352 -19.55 18.21 7.73
C GLY A 352 -19.50 19.73 7.58
N GLY A 353 -20.65 20.40 7.70
CA GLY A 353 -20.71 21.87 7.78
C GLY A 353 -19.90 22.60 6.70
N ALA A 354 -18.96 23.44 7.13
CA ALA A 354 -18.11 24.22 6.22
C ALA A 354 -17.10 23.34 5.44
N PHE A 355 -16.55 22.32 6.09
CA PHE A 355 -15.61 21.39 5.47
C PHE A 355 -16.25 20.67 4.27
N TYR A 356 -17.46 20.14 4.45
CA TYR A 356 -18.20 19.48 3.35
C TYR A 356 -18.56 20.44 2.22
N ARG A 357 -18.87 21.71 2.53
CA ARG A 357 -19.11 22.74 1.48
C ARG A 357 -17.87 22.96 0.62
N ASN A 358 -16.67 22.94 1.20
CA ASN A 358 -15.42 23.03 0.46
C ASN A 358 -15.15 21.77 -0.37
N ILE A 359 -15.40 20.57 0.18
CA ILE A 359 -15.33 19.32 -0.59
C ILE A 359 -16.22 19.42 -1.85
N ALA A 360 -17.49 19.82 -1.70
CA ALA A 360 -18.42 19.93 -2.83
C ALA A 360 -17.97 20.97 -3.87
N GLN A 361 -17.40 22.10 -3.43
CA GLN A 361 -16.83 23.12 -4.33
C GLN A 361 -15.63 22.59 -5.12
N ILE A 362 -14.75 21.82 -4.47
CA ILE A 362 -13.59 21.19 -5.12
C ILE A 362 -14.05 20.13 -6.11
N GLN A 363 -14.98 19.25 -5.72
CA GLN A 363 -15.55 18.22 -6.59
C GLN A 363 -16.18 18.80 -7.86
N ARG A 364 -16.79 19.99 -7.78
CA ARG A 364 -17.32 20.70 -8.96
C ARG A 364 -16.23 21.19 -9.92
N CYS A 365 -14.99 21.34 -9.44
CA CYS A 365 -13.86 21.85 -10.23
C CYS A 365 -12.98 20.75 -10.83
N VAL A 366 -13.15 19.49 -10.41
CA VAL A 366 -12.29 18.36 -10.78
C VAL A 366 -13.11 17.32 -11.54
N THR A 367 -12.71 17.04 -12.78
CA THR A 367 -13.38 16.07 -13.65
C THR A 367 -12.82 14.65 -13.46
N MET A 368 -13.60 13.63 -13.80
CA MET A 368 -13.13 12.23 -13.79
C MET A 368 -11.88 12.03 -14.67
N ASN A 369 -11.77 12.74 -15.80
CA ASN A 369 -10.58 12.66 -16.65
C ASN A 369 -9.33 13.18 -15.95
N GLN A 370 -9.45 14.25 -15.13
CA GLN A 370 -8.35 14.74 -14.32
C GLN A 370 -7.99 13.74 -13.22
N VAL A 371 -8.99 13.18 -12.52
CA VAL A 371 -8.74 12.15 -11.49
C VAL A 371 -8.02 10.94 -12.10
N LYS A 372 -8.46 10.45 -13.26
CA LYS A 372 -7.80 9.37 -14.00
C LYS A 372 -6.35 9.73 -14.38
N GLY A 373 -6.11 10.94 -14.86
CA GLY A 373 -4.79 11.38 -15.28
C GLY A 373 -3.81 11.59 -14.12
N ILE A 374 -4.29 12.05 -12.97
CA ILE A 374 -3.45 12.39 -11.81
C ILE A 374 -3.22 11.16 -10.93
N PHE A 375 -4.27 10.35 -10.71
CA PHE A 375 -4.27 9.27 -9.72
C PHE A 375 -4.36 7.86 -10.34
N GLY A 376 -4.52 7.74 -11.66
CA GLY A 376 -4.67 6.44 -12.31
C GLY A 376 -5.99 5.71 -12.02
N LEU A 377 -6.94 6.33 -11.32
CA LEU A 377 -8.23 5.73 -11.01
C LEU A 377 -9.08 5.52 -12.27
N THR A 378 -9.90 4.47 -12.24
CA THR A 378 -10.71 4.01 -13.37
C THR A 378 -12.19 4.12 -13.07
N THR A 379 -13.04 3.85 -14.07
CA THR A 379 -14.50 3.80 -13.88
C THR A 379 -14.96 2.55 -13.11
N ASP A 380 -14.06 1.59 -12.90
CA ASP A 380 -14.34 0.37 -12.12
C ASP A 380 -14.10 0.60 -10.62
N ASP A 381 -13.42 1.70 -10.25
CA ASP A 381 -13.21 2.09 -8.85
C ASP A 381 -14.50 2.61 -8.19
N TYR A 382 -14.60 2.41 -6.88
CA TYR A 382 -15.72 2.95 -6.10
C TYR A 382 -15.77 4.49 -6.21
N ILE A 383 -16.99 5.03 -6.33
CA ILE A 383 -17.22 6.48 -6.38
C ILE A 383 -16.63 7.22 -5.17
N GLY A 384 -16.49 6.55 -4.02
CA GLY A 384 -15.78 7.07 -2.85
C GLY A 384 -14.30 7.33 -3.14
N LYS A 385 -13.59 6.39 -3.77
CA LYS A 385 -12.18 6.59 -4.16
C LYS A 385 -12.02 7.72 -5.16
N ILE A 386 -12.91 7.80 -6.15
CA ILE A 386 -12.90 8.84 -7.19
C ILE A 386 -13.09 10.23 -6.59
N SER A 387 -13.91 10.34 -5.53
CA SER A 387 -14.27 11.62 -4.91
C SER A 387 -13.38 12.01 -3.71
N PHE A 388 -12.61 11.06 -3.17
CA PHE A 388 -11.70 11.26 -2.03
C PHE A 388 -10.64 12.36 -2.22
N PRO A 389 -10.04 12.59 -3.42
CA PRO A 389 -9.08 13.68 -3.58
C PRO A 389 -9.59 15.06 -3.12
N ALA A 390 -10.89 15.31 -3.20
CA ALA A 390 -11.49 16.53 -2.69
C ALA A 390 -11.50 16.61 -1.14
N VAL A 391 -11.59 15.46 -0.46
CA VAL A 391 -11.51 15.34 1.00
C VAL A 391 -10.11 15.71 1.49
N GLN A 392 -9.05 15.22 0.83
CA GLN A 392 -7.67 15.57 1.15
C GLN A 392 -7.26 16.99 0.71
N ALA A 393 -7.93 17.55 -0.29
CA ALA A 393 -7.71 18.94 -0.72
C ALA A 393 -8.34 19.98 0.23
N ALA A 394 -9.49 19.67 0.83
CA ALA A 394 -10.27 20.62 1.63
C ALA A 394 -9.52 21.22 2.85
N PRO A 395 -8.68 20.48 3.61
CA PRO A 395 -7.91 21.03 4.72
C PRO A 395 -6.89 22.09 4.31
N ALA A 396 -6.54 22.19 3.03
CA ALA A 396 -5.65 23.23 2.53
C ALA A 396 -6.33 24.61 2.43
N PHE A 397 -7.65 24.70 2.69
CA PHE A 397 -8.39 25.95 2.72
C PHE A 397 -8.83 26.30 4.15
N PRO A 398 -8.52 27.51 4.64
CA PRO A 398 -8.77 27.89 6.04
C PRO A 398 -10.26 27.90 6.43
N ASP A 399 -11.16 28.24 5.50
CA ASP A 399 -12.61 28.24 5.76
C ASP A 399 -13.23 26.83 5.92
N SER A 400 -12.43 25.77 5.75
CA SER A 400 -12.76 24.41 6.20
C SER A 400 -12.75 24.27 7.74
N PHE A 401 -12.09 25.20 8.45
CA PHE A 401 -11.96 25.22 9.90
C PHE A 401 -12.49 26.55 10.49
N PRO A 402 -13.80 26.82 10.39
CA PRO A 402 -14.36 28.11 10.83
C PRO A 402 -14.21 28.35 12.34
N HIS A 403 -14.02 27.29 13.12
CA HIS A 403 -13.76 27.38 14.55
C HIS A 403 -12.33 27.85 14.87
N MET A 404 -11.38 27.73 13.92
CA MET A 404 -10.01 28.23 14.05
C MET A 404 -9.82 29.55 13.31
N PHE A 405 -10.42 29.67 12.11
CA PHE A 405 -10.10 30.70 11.14
C PHE A 405 -11.31 31.52 10.67
N GLY A 406 -12.48 31.34 11.28
CA GLY A 406 -13.70 32.06 10.86
C GLY A 406 -14.04 31.85 9.38
N ALA A 407 -14.39 32.93 8.68
CA ALA A 407 -14.69 32.90 7.24
C ALA A 407 -13.50 33.35 6.37
N HIS A 408 -12.28 33.38 6.94
CA HIS A 408 -11.08 33.83 6.23
C HIS A 408 -10.73 32.87 5.09
N LYS A 409 -10.37 33.43 3.94
CA LYS A 409 -9.85 32.74 2.74
C LYS A 409 -8.42 33.18 2.37
N ASP A 410 -7.97 34.23 3.04
CA ASP A 410 -6.72 34.94 2.81
C ASP A 410 -5.54 34.38 3.64
N ILE A 411 -5.80 33.41 4.53
CA ILE A 411 -4.77 32.75 5.32
C ILE A 411 -4.09 31.68 4.45
N ARG A 412 -2.76 31.73 4.36
CA ARG A 412 -1.98 30.77 3.57
C ARG A 412 -1.84 29.44 4.30
N CYS A 413 -1.71 28.36 3.52
CA CYS A 413 -1.49 27.01 4.01
C CYS A 413 -0.12 26.50 3.53
N LEU A 414 0.67 25.94 4.45
CA LEU A 414 1.91 25.21 4.18
C LEU A 414 1.73 23.73 4.50
N VAL A 415 2.06 22.87 3.53
CA VAL A 415 1.93 21.42 3.66
C VAL A 415 3.30 20.73 3.67
N PRO A 416 3.78 20.29 4.84
CA PRO A 416 4.86 19.31 4.93
C PRO A 416 4.36 17.89 4.64
N CYS A 417 4.90 17.30 3.58
CA CYS A 417 4.57 15.94 3.17
C CYS A 417 5.76 15.24 2.49
N ALA A 418 5.64 13.94 2.26
CA ALA A 418 6.52 13.26 1.32
C ALA A 418 6.07 13.53 -0.12
N ILE A 419 6.99 13.40 -1.08
CA ILE A 419 6.76 13.74 -2.50
C ILE A 419 5.62 12.92 -3.16
N ASP A 420 5.27 11.75 -2.62
CA ASP A 420 4.12 10.94 -3.09
C ASP A 420 2.77 11.62 -2.90
N GLN A 421 2.69 12.65 -2.04
CA GLN A 421 1.45 13.38 -1.79
C GLN A 421 1.25 14.58 -2.73
N ASP A 422 2.26 15.01 -3.49
CA ASP A 422 2.17 16.14 -4.44
C ASP A 422 0.95 16.05 -5.38
N PRO A 423 0.59 14.89 -5.96
CA PRO A 423 -0.55 14.81 -6.88
C PRO A 423 -1.87 15.39 -6.32
N TYR A 424 -2.14 15.22 -5.03
CA TYR A 424 -3.30 15.83 -4.37
C TYR A 424 -3.21 17.36 -4.32
N PHE A 425 -2.04 17.89 -4.03
CA PHE A 425 -1.85 19.32 -3.82
C PHE A 425 -1.60 20.08 -5.11
N ARG A 426 -1.04 19.45 -6.13
CA ARG A 426 -1.03 19.96 -7.50
C ARG A 426 -2.45 20.20 -8.00
N MET A 427 -3.33 19.20 -7.85
CA MET A 427 -4.77 19.35 -8.11
C MET A 427 -5.38 20.48 -7.27
N THR A 428 -5.06 20.54 -5.98
CA THR A 428 -5.57 21.57 -5.06
C THR A 428 -5.17 22.98 -5.49
N ARG A 429 -3.91 23.17 -5.92
CA ARG A 429 -3.37 24.45 -6.40
C ARG A 429 -4.02 24.94 -7.70
N ASP A 430 -4.46 24.02 -8.57
CA ASP A 430 -5.21 24.35 -9.78
C ASP A 430 -6.66 24.76 -9.48
N VAL A 431 -7.25 24.17 -8.44
CA VAL A 431 -8.63 24.47 -7.99
C VAL A 431 -8.69 25.78 -7.19
N ALA A 432 -7.68 26.07 -6.35
CA ALA A 432 -7.71 27.16 -5.37
C ALA A 432 -8.14 28.54 -5.95
N PRO A 433 -7.58 29.02 -7.08
CA PRO A 433 -7.96 30.33 -7.64
C PRO A 433 -9.43 30.40 -8.07
N ARG A 434 -10.02 29.27 -8.49
CA ARG A 434 -11.45 29.20 -8.90
C ARG A 434 -12.39 29.35 -7.71
N LEU A 435 -11.92 29.06 -6.50
CA LEU A 435 -12.67 29.16 -5.25
C LEU A 435 -12.35 30.44 -4.46
N GLY A 436 -11.51 31.32 -5.01
CA GLY A 436 -11.02 32.53 -4.34
C GLY A 436 -10.09 32.24 -3.17
N GLN A 437 -9.40 31.11 -3.19
CA GLN A 437 -8.45 30.68 -2.17
C GLN A 437 -7.00 30.93 -2.63
N HIS A 438 -6.07 31.04 -1.68
CA HIS A 438 -4.65 31.03 -2.01
C HIS A 438 -4.17 29.63 -2.41
N LYS A 439 -3.19 29.58 -3.31
CA LYS A 439 -2.50 28.32 -3.62
C LYS A 439 -1.70 27.87 -2.40
N THR A 440 -1.86 26.60 -2.06
CA THR A 440 -1.10 25.92 -1.00
C THR A 440 0.40 25.90 -1.34
N ALA A 441 1.24 26.19 -0.34
CA ALA A 441 2.68 25.96 -0.40
C ALA A 441 2.99 24.54 0.07
N LEU A 442 4.01 23.90 -0.50
CA LEU A 442 4.44 22.56 -0.12
C LEU A 442 5.90 22.56 0.27
N ILE A 443 6.25 21.62 1.15
CA ILE A 443 7.62 21.26 1.46
C ILE A 443 7.73 19.74 1.45
N GLU A 444 8.48 19.22 0.46
CA GLU A 444 8.43 17.82 0.07
C GLU A 444 9.68 17.06 0.51
N ALA A 445 9.48 16.07 1.38
CA ALA A 445 10.54 15.17 1.79
C ALA A 445 10.78 14.07 0.74
N ARG A 446 12.06 13.69 0.59
CA ARG A 446 12.42 12.42 -0.04
C ARG A 446 11.90 11.26 0.81
N PHE A 447 11.74 10.09 0.20
CA PHE A 447 11.34 8.90 0.95
C PHE A 447 12.42 8.51 1.96
N PHE A 448 11.98 8.14 3.15
CA PHE A 448 12.84 7.49 4.13
C PHE A 448 13.08 6.04 3.68
N PRO A 449 14.34 5.63 3.42
CA PRO A 449 14.64 4.37 2.77
C PRO A 449 14.28 3.18 3.67
N ALA A 450 13.83 2.08 3.06
CA ALA A 450 13.59 0.84 3.77
C ALA A 450 14.90 0.21 4.28
N LEU A 451 14.81 -0.63 5.31
CA LEU A 451 15.99 -1.30 5.85
C LEU A 451 16.76 -2.08 4.77
N GLN A 452 16.06 -2.73 3.84
CA GLN A 452 16.67 -3.53 2.76
C GLN A 452 17.33 -2.69 1.66
N GLY A 453 17.21 -1.36 1.66
CA GLY A 453 17.80 -0.47 0.66
C GLY A 453 16.79 0.33 -0.15
N ASP A 454 17.29 0.96 -1.21
CA ASP A 454 16.58 1.95 -2.05
C ASP A 454 15.50 1.37 -2.99
N THR A 455 15.06 0.13 -2.79
CA THR A 455 14.07 -0.53 -3.66
C THR A 455 12.63 -0.06 -3.44
N GLY A 456 12.37 0.83 -2.48
CA GLY A 456 11.05 1.41 -2.27
C GLY A 456 10.81 2.04 -0.90
N LYS A 457 9.53 2.36 -0.63
CA LYS A 457 9.03 2.95 0.63
C LYS A 457 8.94 1.89 1.72
N MET A 458 9.26 2.25 2.98
CA MET A 458 8.94 1.38 4.13
C MET A 458 7.45 1.08 4.18
N SER A 459 7.11 -0.20 4.32
CA SER A 459 5.72 -0.64 4.43
C SER A 459 5.45 -1.26 5.79
N ALA A 460 4.37 -0.84 6.43
CA ALA A 460 3.86 -1.47 7.64
C ALA A 460 3.45 -2.95 7.42
N SER A 461 3.25 -3.40 6.17
CA SER A 461 2.96 -4.80 5.85
C SER A 461 4.18 -5.71 5.87
N GLU A 462 5.40 -5.16 5.76
CA GLU A 462 6.65 -5.92 5.79
C GLU A 462 7.45 -5.54 7.04
N THR A 463 7.23 -6.28 8.12
CA THR A 463 7.79 -5.95 9.45
C THR A 463 9.32 -5.94 9.50
N SER A 464 9.97 -6.66 8.59
CA SER A 464 11.42 -6.67 8.45
C SER A 464 11.97 -5.40 7.79
N SER A 465 11.12 -4.63 7.10
CA SER A 465 11.53 -3.43 6.34
C SER A 465 11.58 -2.15 7.14
N ALA A 466 10.99 -2.15 8.34
CA ALA A 466 10.76 -0.93 9.11
C ALA A 466 11.09 -1.10 10.59
N ILE A 467 11.51 0.01 11.20
CA ILE A 467 11.59 0.16 12.65
C ILE A 467 10.30 0.84 13.14
N PHE A 468 9.54 0.14 13.97
CA PHE A 468 8.29 0.66 14.55
C PHE A 468 8.58 1.42 15.84
N VAL A 469 7.73 2.39 16.17
CA VAL A 469 7.82 3.14 17.44
C VAL A 469 7.52 2.27 18.66
N THR A 470 7.02 1.05 18.44
CA THR A 470 6.78 0.03 19.47
C THR A 470 7.90 -0.99 19.60
N ASP A 471 8.90 -0.98 18.71
CA ASP A 471 10.00 -1.96 18.78
C ASP A 471 10.80 -1.78 20.08
N SER A 472 11.16 -2.90 20.71
CA SER A 472 12.08 -2.94 21.84
C SER A 472 13.53 -2.69 21.40
N PRO A 473 14.43 -2.29 22.31
CA PRO A 473 15.85 -2.12 21.99
C PRO A 473 16.48 -3.36 21.33
N LYS A 474 16.04 -4.56 21.72
CA LYS A 474 16.51 -5.83 21.15
C LYS A 474 16.01 -6.05 19.72
N GLU A 475 14.76 -5.68 19.44
CA GLU A 475 14.19 -5.75 18.09
C GLU A 475 14.86 -4.75 17.16
N ILE A 476 15.09 -3.51 17.62
CA ILE A 476 15.85 -2.50 16.88
C ILE A 476 17.25 -3.02 16.53
N ASP A 477 17.99 -3.52 17.52
CA ASP A 477 19.32 -4.11 17.30
C ASP A 477 19.30 -5.25 16.27
N SER A 478 18.34 -6.16 16.42
CA SER A 478 18.20 -7.33 15.55
C SER A 478 17.85 -6.92 14.12
N LYS A 479 16.92 -5.97 13.94
CA LYS A 479 16.47 -5.51 12.63
C LYS A 479 17.57 -4.76 11.89
N VAL A 480 18.26 -3.83 12.55
CA VAL A 480 19.38 -3.11 11.94
C VAL A 480 20.52 -4.06 11.55
N LYS A 481 20.90 -4.98 12.44
CA LYS A 481 21.98 -5.92 12.14
C LYS A 481 21.66 -6.86 10.99
N ARG A 482 20.44 -7.39 10.93
CA ARG A 482 20.03 -8.41 9.95
C ARG A 482 19.55 -7.87 8.62
N TYR A 483 18.80 -6.76 8.64
CA TYR A 483 18.07 -6.29 7.46
C TYR A 483 18.58 -4.98 6.89
N ALA A 484 19.28 -4.14 7.68
CA ALA A 484 19.85 -2.90 7.15
C ALA A 484 20.91 -3.22 6.09
N PHE A 485 20.67 -2.84 4.85
CA PHE A 485 21.60 -3.05 3.74
C PHE A 485 22.92 -2.32 4.00
N SER A 486 24.03 -3.00 3.73
CA SER A 486 25.39 -2.52 3.96
C SER A 486 26.02 -2.09 2.64
N GLY A 487 26.56 -0.87 2.60
CA GLY A 487 27.45 -0.42 1.53
C GLY A 487 28.91 -0.79 1.75
N GLY A 488 29.26 -1.35 2.92
CA GLY A 488 30.57 -1.90 3.21
C GLY A 488 30.85 -3.23 2.50
N ARG A 489 32.09 -3.70 2.61
CA ARG A 489 32.58 -4.94 1.95
C ARG A 489 32.30 -6.19 2.78
N ASP A 490 32.34 -7.34 2.12
CA ASP A 490 32.06 -8.65 2.73
C ASP A 490 33.13 -9.04 3.77
N THR A 491 34.38 -8.67 3.51
CA THR A 491 35.52 -8.95 4.40
C THR A 491 36.10 -7.69 5.01
N ARG A 492 36.71 -7.84 6.19
CA ARG A 492 37.37 -6.74 6.89
C ARG A 492 38.53 -6.17 6.05
N GLU A 493 39.31 -7.05 5.44
CA GLU A 493 40.47 -6.69 4.63
C GLU A 493 40.05 -5.84 3.41
N GLU A 494 38.95 -6.20 2.75
CA GLU A 494 38.40 -5.41 1.65
C GLU A 494 37.81 -4.09 2.12
N GLN A 495 37.14 -4.08 3.28
CA GLN A 495 36.61 -2.86 3.87
C GLN A 495 37.73 -1.86 4.18
N GLU A 496 38.81 -2.32 4.84
CA GLU A 496 39.96 -1.48 5.17
C GLU A 496 40.69 -0.97 3.91
N LYS A 497 40.66 -1.75 2.81
CA LYS A 497 41.34 -1.39 1.56
C LYS A 497 40.53 -0.48 0.63
N TYR A 498 39.23 -0.75 0.48
CA TYR A 498 38.38 -0.11 -0.53
C TYR A 498 37.30 0.79 0.06
N GLY A 499 37.08 0.73 1.37
CA GLY A 499 36.02 1.46 2.06
C GLY A 499 34.61 1.03 1.68
N ALA A 500 33.63 1.74 2.25
CA ALA A 500 32.21 1.54 2.01
C ALA A 500 31.64 2.51 0.97
N ASN A 501 30.65 2.05 0.22
CA ASN A 501 29.82 2.92 -0.62
C ASN A 501 28.70 3.57 0.22
N LEU A 502 28.89 4.84 0.58
CA LEU A 502 27.95 5.61 1.39
C LEU A 502 26.61 5.88 0.71
N GLU A 503 26.55 5.83 -0.62
CA GLU A 503 25.32 6.14 -1.37
C GLU A 503 24.25 5.07 -1.19
N VAL A 504 24.66 3.84 -0.91
CA VAL A 504 23.76 2.68 -0.79
C VAL A 504 23.65 2.18 0.65
N ASP A 505 24.51 2.62 1.56
CA ASP A 505 24.48 2.15 2.95
C ASP A 505 23.32 2.76 3.73
N VAL A 506 22.34 1.92 4.07
CA VAL A 506 21.11 2.36 4.75
C VAL A 506 21.41 2.90 6.15
N SER A 507 22.41 2.35 6.82
CA SER A 507 22.71 2.77 8.19
C SER A 507 23.30 4.17 8.23
N TYR A 508 24.20 4.48 7.31
CA TYR A 508 24.72 5.83 7.09
C TYR A 508 23.64 6.79 6.60
N GLN A 509 22.81 6.38 5.64
CA GLN A 509 21.69 7.20 5.16
C GLN A 509 20.76 7.59 6.32
N TRP A 510 20.34 6.64 7.17
CA TRP A 510 19.48 6.91 8.33
C TRP A 510 20.14 7.81 9.36
N LEU A 511 21.44 7.64 9.62
CA LEU A 511 22.18 8.53 10.52
C LEU A 511 22.15 9.98 10.02
N ARG A 512 22.23 10.24 8.71
CA ARG A 512 22.09 11.59 8.14
C ARG A 512 20.70 12.22 8.38
N PHE A 513 19.66 11.42 8.61
CA PHE A 513 18.33 11.93 8.93
C PHE A 513 18.13 12.17 10.44
N LEU A 514 18.84 11.42 11.28
CA LEU A 514 18.51 11.30 12.71
C LEU A 514 19.56 11.87 13.65
N LEU A 515 20.81 12.01 13.21
CA LEU A 515 21.88 12.57 14.00
C LEU A 515 21.98 14.08 13.71
N GLU A 516 21.84 14.89 14.75
CA GLU A 516 21.84 16.36 14.65
C GLU A 516 23.26 16.97 14.55
N ASP A 517 24.30 16.19 14.91
CA ASP A 517 25.70 16.63 14.88
C ASP A 517 26.32 16.41 13.50
N ASP A 518 26.33 17.47 12.68
CA ASP A 518 26.90 17.43 11.34
C ASP A 518 28.39 17.11 11.31
N ALA A 519 29.16 17.57 12.30
CA ALA A 519 30.60 17.30 12.35
C ALA A 519 30.85 15.81 12.60
N GLU A 520 30.03 15.17 13.43
CA GLU A 520 30.08 13.73 13.62
C GLU A 520 29.60 12.96 12.37
N ILE A 521 28.57 13.43 11.66
CA ILE A 521 28.15 12.82 10.38
C ILE A 521 29.26 12.92 9.32
N GLU A 522 29.91 14.07 9.17
CA GLU A 522 31.02 14.26 8.25
C GLU A 522 32.20 13.34 8.60
N ARG A 523 32.54 13.24 9.89
CA ARG A 523 33.59 12.34 10.36
C ARG A 523 33.25 10.87 10.08
N ILE A 524 32.01 10.46 10.37
CA ILE A 524 31.51 9.10 10.08
C ILE A 524 31.61 8.82 8.59
N GLY A 525 31.16 9.74 7.73
CA GLY A 525 31.23 9.57 6.28
C GLY A 525 32.67 9.42 5.79
N SER A 526 33.59 10.27 6.28
CA SER A 526 35.01 10.18 5.93
C SER A 526 35.65 8.87 6.37
N ASP A 527 35.39 8.44 7.61
CA ASP A 527 36.00 7.23 8.18
C ASP A 527 35.43 5.95 7.56
N TYR A 528 34.12 5.87 7.37
CA TYR A 528 33.48 4.70 6.79
C TYR A 528 33.74 4.56 5.29
N GLY A 529 33.66 5.68 4.56
CA GLY A 529 33.97 5.73 3.14
C GLY A 529 35.44 5.40 2.83
N ALA A 530 36.36 5.67 3.75
CA ALA A 530 37.78 5.33 3.61
C ALA A 530 38.18 3.98 4.23
N GLY A 531 37.25 3.22 4.80
CA GLY A 531 37.54 1.90 5.40
C GLY A 531 38.15 1.95 6.81
N ARG A 532 38.27 3.12 7.44
CA ARG A 532 38.74 3.28 8.82
C ARG A 532 37.69 2.88 9.87
N MET A 533 36.43 2.85 9.47
CA MET A 533 35.30 2.36 10.27
C MET A 533 34.69 1.13 9.61
N LEU A 534 34.26 0.15 10.41
CA LEU A 534 33.60 -1.07 9.95
C LEU A 534 32.08 -0.94 9.96
N THR A 535 31.39 -1.73 9.13
CA THR A 535 29.91 -1.76 9.05
C THR A 535 29.27 -2.04 10.42
N GLY A 536 29.88 -2.91 11.24
CA GLY A 536 29.39 -3.21 12.58
C GLY A 536 29.37 -2.00 13.52
N GLU A 537 30.32 -1.08 13.36
CA GLU A 537 30.41 0.15 14.17
C GLU A 537 29.34 1.17 13.77
N ILE A 538 29.12 1.33 12.46
CA ILE A 538 28.04 2.19 11.93
C ILE A 538 26.67 1.69 12.39
N LYS A 539 26.43 0.37 12.25
CA LYS A 539 25.17 -0.23 12.72
C LYS A 539 24.98 -0.06 14.23
N ALA A 540 26.04 -0.19 15.02
CA ALA A 540 25.97 0.04 16.47
C ALA A 540 25.62 1.50 16.81
N LYS A 541 26.20 2.47 16.09
CA LYS A 541 25.85 3.89 16.22
C LYS A 541 24.38 4.14 15.89
N LEU A 542 23.89 3.59 14.77
CA LEU A 542 22.48 3.72 14.40
C LEU A 542 21.56 3.10 15.46
N VAL A 543 21.87 1.89 15.95
CA VAL A 543 21.07 1.23 17.00
C VAL A 543 20.99 2.11 18.26
N ALA A 544 22.08 2.76 18.66
CA ALA A 544 22.07 3.66 19.82
C ALA A 544 21.13 4.86 19.61
N VAL A 545 21.23 5.54 18.46
CA VAL A 545 20.36 6.67 18.09
C VAL A 545 18.89 6.25 18.06
N LEU A 546 18.59 5.13 17.38
CA LEU A 546 17.24 4.60 17.27
C LEU A 546 16.65 4.18 18.62
N THR A 547 17.46 3.55 19.48
CA THR A 547 17.01 3.11 20.80
C THR A 547 16.63 4.30 21.66
N GLU A 548 17.40 5.39 21.64
CA GLU A 548 17.05 6.59 22.40
C GLU A 548 15.81 7.28 21.82
N LEU A 549 15.75 7.43 20.48
CA LEU A 549 14.62 8.07 19.82
C LEU A 549 13.30 7.32 20.07
N VAL A 550 13.29 6.00 19.85
CA VAL A 550 12.11 5.17 20.07
C VAL A 550 11.77 5.11 21.56
N GLY A 551 12.76 5.00 22.44
CA GLY A 551 12.55 5.03 23.89
C GLY A 551 11.95 6.34 24.38
N ALA A 552 12.41 7.49 23.85
CA ALA A 552 11.85 8.80 24.16
C ALA A 552 10.41 8.93 23.66
N HIS A 553 10.13 8.47 22.44
CA HIS A 553 8.78 8.44 21.88
C HIS A 553 7.83 7.57 22.72
N GLN A 554 8.24 6.37 23.12
CA GLN A 554 7.44 5.48 23.97
C GLN A 554 7.11 6.11 25.34
N ARG A 555 8.08 6.82 25.95
CA ARG A 555 7.86 7.57 27.19
C ARG A 555 6.88 8.74 26.99
N ALA A 556 6.96 9.45 25.87
CA ALA A 556 6.02 10.51 25.55
C ALA A 556 4.60 9.96 25.30
N ARG A 557 4.48 8.89 24.51
CA ARG A 557 3.23 8.22 24.18
C ARG A 557 2.52 7.67 25.42
N SER A 558 3.26 7.12 26.39
CA SER A 558 2.65 6.59 27.62
C SER A 558 2.01 7.67 28.50
N ALA A 559 2.39 8.95 28.31
CA ALA A 559 1.76 10.09 28.97
C ALA A 559 0.51 10.62 28.22
N VAL A 560 0.22 10.11 27.02
CA VAL A 560 -0.96 10.51 26.23
C VAL A 560 -2.18 9.71 26.69
N THR A 561 -3.01 10.34 27.53
CA THR A 561 -4.30 9.78 27.96
C THR A 561 -5.39 10.03 26.93
N ASP A 562 -6.53 9.35 27.06
CA ASP A 562 -7.68 9.60 26.18
C ASP A 562 -8.18 11.04 26.29
N ASP A 563 -8.15 11.66 27.49
CA ASP A 563 -8.46 13.09 27.67
C ASP A 563 -7.52 14.00 26.87
N VAL A 564 -6.24 13.63 26.76
CA VAL A 564 -5.29 14.38 25.93
C VAL A 564 -5.65 14.23 24.46
N VAL A 565 -5.95 13.01 23.99
CA VAL A 565 -6.40 12.78 22.61
C VAL A 565 -7.66 13.59 22.30
N ASP A 566 -8.66 13.53 23.17
CA ASP A 566 -9.92 14.27 23.02
C ASP A 566 -9.67 15.78 23.05
N ALA A 567 -8.71 16.28 23.86
CA ALA A 567 -8.33 17.69 23.84
C ALA A 567 -7.77 18.09 22.47
N PHE A 568 -6.86 17.32 21.87
CA PHE A 568 -6.35 17.60 20.52
C PHE A 568 -7.45 17.51 19.45
N MET A 569 -8.36 16.54 19.57
CA MET A 569 -9.41 16.27 18.59
C MET A 569 -10.70 17.07 18.78
N SER A 570 -10.80 17.86 19.85
CA SER A 570 -11.96 18.70 20.11
C SER A 570 -12.04 19.91 19.18
N VAL A 571 -13.22 20.14 18.60
CA VAL A 571 -13.52 21.37 17.86
C VAL A 571 -13.59 22.54 18.84
N ARG A 572 -12.56 23.40 18.84
CA ARG A 572 -12.42 24.49 19.80
C ARG A 572 -11.90 25.78 19.18
N GLN A 573 -12.33 26.92 19.71
CA GLN A 573 -11.70 28.19 19.37
C GLN A 573 -10.23 28.16 19.80
N MET A 574 -9.36 28.76 19.00
CA MET A 574 -7.93 28.85 19.25
C MET A 574 -7.55 30.34 19.35
N PRO A 575 -7.80 30.99 20.51
CA PRO A 575 -7.85 32.46 20.62
C PRO A 575 -6.48 33.13 20.47
N SER A 576 -5.39 32.37 20.65
CA SER A 576 -4.01 32.86 20.63
C SER A 576 -3.34 32.77 19.25
N LEU A 577 -4.00 32.19 18.24
CA LEU A 577 -3.37 31.92 16.93
C LEU A 577 -2.85 33.18 16.24
N PHE A 578 -3.59 34.29 16.36
CA PHE A 578 -3.25 35.53 15.66
C PHE A 578 -2.59 36.60 16.54
N ALA A 579 -2.60 36.45 17.87
CA ALA A 579 -2.07 37.45 18.79
C ALA A 579 -0.57 37.73 18.54
N GLY A 580 0.23 36.68 18.33
CA GLY A 580 1.65 36.82 17.96
C GLY A 580 1.88 37.34 16.54
N MET A 581 0.88 37.24 15.65
CA MET A 581 0.96 37.75 14.28
C MET A 581 0.59 39.22 14.20
N GLU A 582 -0.40 39.68 14.98
CA GLU A 582 -0.72 41.10 15.12
C GLU A 582 0.46 41.90 15.66
N GLN A 583 1.17 41.35 16.66
CA GLN A 583 2.38 41.96 17.20
C GLN A 583 3.49 42.06 16.12
N ARG A 584 3.74 40.98 15.38
CA ARG A 584 4.72 40.98 14.27
C ARG A 584 4.33 41.92 13.13
N ARG A 585 3.04 42.02 12.82
CA ARG A 585 2.51 42.97 11.82
C ARG A 585 2.73 44.42 12.27
N ALA A 586 2.54 44.71 13.56
CA ALA A 586 2.85 46.02 14.13
C ALA A 586 4.36 46.32 14.08
N GLU A 587 5.22 45.36 14.40
CA GLU A 587 6.68 45.49 14.32
C GLU A 587 7.17 45.66 12.87
N ALA A 588 6.63 44.89 11.92
CA ALA A 588 6.94 45.00 10.50
C ALA A 588 6.47 46.35 9.91
N ALA A 589 5.30 46.84 10.33
CA ALA A 589 4.82 48.17 9.96
C ALA A 589 5.73 49.27 10.52
N ALA A 590 6.19 49.13 11.77
CA ALA A 590 7.15 50.06 12.38
C ALA A 590 8.50 50.08 11.64
N LYS A 591 9.01 48.92 11.21
CA LYS A 591 10.24 48.81 10.40
C LYS A 591 10.13 49.38 8.98
N ARG A 592 8.92 49.49 8.42
CA ARG A 592 8.66 50.07 7.09
C ARG A 592 8.38 51.58 7.14
N GLY A 593 8.03 52.11 8.30
CA GLY A 593 7.78 53.53 8.53
C GLY A 593 8.98 54.31 9.06
N ALA A 594 10.08 53.63 9.40
CA ALA A 594 11.40 54.18 9.72
C ALA A 594 12.34 53.99 8.52
#